data_AF-A0A962TTK2-F1
#
_entry.id   AF-A0A962TTK2-F1
#
_cell.length_a   1.000
_cell.length_b   1.000
_cell.length_c   1.000
_cell.angle_alpha   90.00
_cell.angle_beta   90.00
_cell.angle_gamma   90.00
#
_symmetry.space_group_name_H-M   'P 1'
#
loop_
_entity.id
_entity.type
_entity.pdbx_description
1 polymer ?
#
loop_
_entity_poly.entity_id
_entity_poly.type
_entity_poly.pdbx_seq_one_letter_code
_entity_poly.pdbx_strand_id
1 'polypeptide(L)'
;MLKRTGSMRQLSPHFAGKTSSERALLAEDMHVFGTTILLPEHIGSTIDAHGIAKGTLQQQIDTLEHILQNGVDTQRDFHTAPLAVNNADKAGIGAGIGTGGGEAFRNGAFILISKPGQRLKTDGIDAVLVNPAIEELIPDLKAAYPDTNFVAYDKLNDHLLAQGTITKEEHQTYSQQVNQIKAAIITAACATPATGEAPLPGEQLPPPPVEIIIQ
;
A
#
# COMPACT_ATOMS: atom_id res chain seq x y z
N MET A 1 -13.04 10.37 -29.26
CA MET A 1 -14.20 9.97 -28.42
C MET A 1 -14.02 10.62 -27.06
N LEU A 2 -14.88 11.57 -26.70
CA LEU A 2 -14.82 12.31 -25.43
C LEU A 2 -15.48 11.47 -24.34
N LYS A 3 -14.72 10.79 -23.47
CA LYS A 3 -15.27 10.17 -22.26
C LYS A 3 -15.18 11.18 -21.11
N ARG A 4 -16.32 11.74 -20.70
CA ARG A 4 -16.43 12.56 -19.49
C ARG A 4 -16.26 11.65 -18.28
N THR A 5 -15.17 11.80 -17.55
CA THR A 5 -14.88 11.12 -16.28
C THR A 5 -15.37 11.97 -15.09
N GLY A 6 -15.83 11.31 -14.01
CA GLY A 6 -16.12 11.99 -12.75
C GLY A 6 -14.85 12.65 -12.17
N SER A 7 -15.01 13.73 -11.39
CA SER A 7 -13.88 14.36 -10.71
C SER A 7 -13.74 13.81 -9.29
N MET A 8 -12.51 13.47 -8.88
CA MET A 8 -12.22 12.97 -7.54
C MET A 8 -12.12 14.07 -6.47
N ARG A 9 -12.32 15.35 -6.85
CA ARG A 9 -12.36 16.47 -5.90
C ARG A 9 -13.45 16.36 -4.83
N GLN A 10 -14.39 15.42 -4.98
CA GLN A 10 -15.41 15.10 -3.98
C GLN A 10 -15.01 13.99 -3.00
N LEU A 11 -13.84 13.36 -3.13
CA LEU A 11 -13.28 12.41 -2.15
C LEU A 11 -12.66 13.13 -0.93
N SER A 12 -12.39 14.42 -1.06
CA SER A 12 -11.81 15.28 -0.02
C SER A 12 -12.55 15.30 1.33
N PRO A 13 -13.90 15.14 1.45
CA PRO A 13 -14.57 15.13 2.75
C PRO A 13 -14.13 14.00 3.68
N HIS A 14 -13.70 12.85 3.13
CA HIS A 14 -13.30 11.69 3.94
C HIS A 14 -12.04 11.95 4.78
N PHE A 15 -11.23 12.94 4.40
CA PHE A 15 -9.97 13.27 5.07
C PHE A 15 -9.84 14.76 5.43
N ALA A 16 -10.79 15.61 4.99
CA ALA A 16 -10.88 17.01 5.38
C ALA A 16 -11.23 17.13 6.87
N GLY A 17 -10.19 17.24 7.70
CA GLY A 17 -10.34 17.35 9.16
C GLY A 17 -9.32 16.53 9.95
N LYS A 18 -8.60 15.59 9.31
CA LYS A 18 -7.57 14.82 9.99
C LYS A 18 -6.43 15.74 10.46
N THR A 19 -6.13 15.66 11.76
CA THR A 19 -5.00 16.28 12.44
C THR A 19 -3.67 15.81 11.85
N SER A 20 -2.58 16.54 12.15
CA SER A 20 -1.23 16.15 11.71
C SER A 20 -0.83 14.76 12.23
N SER A 21 -1.27 14.37 13.43
CA SER A 21 -1.04 13.05 14.01
C SER A 21 -1.80 11.95 13.26
N GLU A 22 -3.08 12.18 12.93
CA GLU A 22 -3.87 11.20 12.15
C GLU A 22 -3.32 11.00 10.72
N ARG A 23 -2.71 12.04 10.13
CA ARG A 23 -2.02 11.91 8.84
C ARG A 23 -0.70 11.15 8.94
N ALA A 24 0.04 11.31 10.05
CA ALA A 24 1.26 10.57 10.30
C ALA A 24 0.96 9.07 10.50
N LEU A 25 -0.06 8.76 11.32
CA LEU A 25 -0.55 7.38 11.51
C LEU A 25 -0.97 6.74 10.19
N LEU A 26 -1.70 7.47 9.34
CA LEU A 26 -2.08 6.96 8.02
C LEU A 26 -0.86 6.64 7.12
N ALA A 27 0.20 7.46 7.19
CA ALA A 27 1.42 7.20 6.43
C ALA A 27 2.18 5.97 6.96
N GLU A 28 2.19 5.77 8.27
CA GLU A 28 2.74 4.56 8.91
C GLU A 28 1.93 3.32 8.55
N ASP A 29 0.60 3.38 8.63
CA ASP A 29 -0.30 2.29 8.23
C ASP A 29 -0.06 1.93 6.75
N MET A 30 -0.04 2.91 5.86
CA MET A 30 0.24 2.67 4.43
C MET A 30 1.59 1.99 4.21
N HIS A 31 2.63 2.36 4.98
CA HIS A 31 3.93 1.71 4.89
C HIS A 31 3.86 0.24 5.33
N VAL A 32 3.22 -0.03 6.46
CA VAL A 32 3.09 -1.39 7.02
C VAL A 32 2.24 -2.27 6.10
N PHE A 33 1.11 -1.78 5.60
CA PHE A 33 0.26 -2.52 4.67
C PHE A 33 0.89 -2.77 3.30
N GLY A 34 1.92 -2.00 2.90
CA GLY A 34 2.71 -2.29 1.70
C GLY A 34 3.36 -3.69 1.70
N THR A 35 3.55 -4.29 2.89
CA THR A 35 4.07 -5.65 3.07
C THR A 35 3.06 -6.75 2.69
N THR A 36 1.78 -6.40 2.53
CA THR A 36 0.72 -7.36 2.14
C THR A 36 0.75 -7.71 0.65
N ILE A 37 1.58 -7.03 -0.15
CA ILE A 37 1.82 -7.41 -1.55
C ILE A 37 2.77 -8.61 -1.56
N LEU A 38 2.18 -9.81 -1.53
CA LEU A 38 2.84 -11.10 -1.65
C LEU A 38 2.21 -11.91 -2.77
N LEU A 39 3.04 -12.31 -3.73
CA LEU A 39 2.64 -13.09 -4.91
C LEU A 39 3.82 -13.94 -5.41
N PRO A 40 3.59 -14.91 -6.30
CA PRO A 40 4.69 -15.68 -6.89
C PRO A 40 5.71 -14.77 -7.58
N GLU A 41 6.99 -14.96 -7.27
CA GLU A 41 8.08 -14.08 -7.75
C GLU A 41 8.16 -14.03 -9.28
N HIS A 42 7.99 -15.18 -9.94
CA HIS A 42 7.99 -15.28 -11.39
C HIS A 42 6.82 -14.53 -12.05
N ILE A 43 5.77 -14.19 -11.29
CA ILE A 43 4.68 -13.32 -11.75
C ILE A 43 5.00 -11.87 -11.43
N GLY A 44 5.37 -11.57 -10.18
CA GLY A 44 5.63 -10.18 -9.76
C GLY A 44 6.76 -9.50 -10.51
N SER A 45 7.75 -10.26 -10.97
CA SER A 45 8.85 -9.76 -11.81
C SER A 45 8.42 -9.38 -13.24
N THR A 46 7.25 -9.86 -13.68
CA THR A 46 6.71 -9.60 -15.03
C THR A 46 5.65 -8.51 -15.05
N ILE A 47 5.21 -8.03 -13.89
CA ILE A 47 4.22 -6.97 -13.76
C ILE A 47 4.97 -5.64 -13.64
N ASP A 48 4.78 -4.76 -14.62
CA ASP A 48 5.33 -3.40 -14.59
C ASP A 48 4.45 -2.53 -13.68
N ALA A 49 5.07 -1.85 -12.71
CA ALA A 49 4.35 -1.16 -11.65
C ALA A 49 4.85 0.27 -11.40
N HIS A 50 3.93 1.16 -11.03
CA HIS A 50 4.22 2.54 -10.63
C HIS A 50 3.51 2.89 -9.32
N GLY A 51 4.29 3.06 -8.25
CA GLY A 51 3.78 3.48 -6.95
C GLY A 51 3.61 5.00 -6.84
N ILE A 52 2.41 5.45 -6.49
CA ILE A 52 2.09 6.84 -6.19
C ILE A 52 2.23 7.04 -4.67
N ALA A 53 3.44 7.37 -4.23
CA ALA A 53 3.80 7.44 -2.80
C ALA A 53 4.30 8.82 -2.33
N LYS A 54 4.51 9.77 -3.23
CA LYS A 54 5.03 11.10 -2.89
C LYS A 54 3.89 12.09 -2.64
N GLY A 55 4.08 12.96 -1.65
CA GLY A 55 3.13 14.01 -1.30
C GLY A 55 2.02 13.55 -0.36
N THR A 56 1.08 14.45 -0.08
CA THR A 56 -0.10 14.16 0.75
C THR A 56 -1.06 13.20 0.05
N LEU A 57 -1.96 12.55 0.79
CA LEU A 57 -2.98 11.68 0.19
C LEU A 57 -3.78 12.40 -0.92
N GLN A 58 -4.14 13.68 -0.72
CA GLN A 58 -4.83 14.46 -1.74
C GLN A 58 -3.97 14.62 -3.00
N GLN A 59 -2.67 14.90 -2.87
CA GLN A 59 -1.77 14.98 -4.02
C GLN A 59 -1.63 13.62 -4.74
N GLN A 60 -1.67 12.52 -3.99
CA GLN A 60 -1.64 11.17 -4.56
C GLN A 60 -2.94 10.86 -5.33
N ILE A 61 -4.11 11.27 -4.80
CA ILE A 61 -5.41 11.21 -5.50
C ILE A 61 -5.38 12.09 -6.76
N ASP A 62 -4.91 13.33 -6.68
CA ASP A 62 -4.82 14.23 -7.82
C ASP A 62 -3.90 13.66 -8.92
N THR A 63 -2.81 12.99 -8.51
CA THR A 63 -1.90 12.29 -9.43
C THR A 63 -2.61 11.12 -10.12
N LEU A 64 -3.34 10.31 -9.36
CA LEU A 64 -4.15 9.22 -9.91
C LEU A 64 -5.21 9.76 -10.89
N GLU A 65 -5.93 10.82 -10.52
CA GLU A 65 -6.94 11.49 -11.36
C GLU A 65 -6.32 11.90 -12.69
N HIS A 66 -5.17 12.56 -12.63
CA HIS A 66 -4.47 13.02 -13.81
C HIS A 66 -4.10 11.86 -14.75
N ILE A 67 -3.55 10.77 -14.21
CA ILE A 67 -3.15 9.60 -15.01
C ILE A 67 -4.37 8.89 -15.61
N LEU A 68 -5.44 8.71 -14.84
CA LEU A 68 -6.65 8.06 -15.35
C LEU A 68 -7.37 8.90 -16.43
N GLN A 69 -7.27 10.24 -16.36
CA GLN A 69 -7.90 11.13 -17.33
C GLN A 69 -7.06 11.35 -18.60
N ASN A 70 -5.74 11.42 -18.45
CA ASN A 70 -4.84 11.85 -19.53
C ASN A 70 -3.94 10.73 -20.05
N GLY A 71 -3.94 9.57 -19.37
CA GLY A 71 -2.98 8.50 -19.60
C GLY A 71 -1.61 8.80 -18.97
N VAL A 72 -0.66 7.90 -19.22
CA VAL A 72 0.73 8.09 -18.83
C VAL A 72 1.39 9.05 -19.82
N ASP A 73 1.89 10.19 -19.33
CA ASP A 73 2.66 11.13 -20.15
C ASP A 73 4.02 10.52 -20.52
N THR A 74 4.18 10.19 -21.79
CA THR A 74 5.42 9.60 -22.33
C THR A 74 6.52 10.62 -22.62
N GLN A 75 6.21 11.93 -22.54
CA GLN A 75 7.17 13.02 -22.70
C GLN A 75 7.87 13.39 -21.38
N ARG A 76 7.42 12.80 -20.26
CA ARG A 76 8.01 12.98 -18.93
C ARG A 76 8.55 11.66 -18.41
N ASP A 77 9.46 11.76 -17.45
CA ASP A 77 9.99 10.61 -16.75
C ASP A 77 8.89 9.95 -15.90
N PHE A 78 8.28 8.92 -16.47
CA PHE A 78 7.40 8.00 -15.74
C PHE A 78 8.23 6.76 -15.36
N HIS A 79 8.69 6.70 -14.12
CA HIS A 79 9.53 5.59 -13.65
C HIS A 79 8.67 4.41 -13.24
N THR A 80 8.95 3.25 -13.79
CA THR A 80 8.31 1.99 -13.40
C THR A 80 9.37 1.01 -12.89
N ALA A 81 8.92 0.03 -12.12
CA ALA A 81 9.74 -1.06 -11.62
C ALA A 81 8.86 -2.31 -11.52
N PRO A 82 9.45 -3.51 -11.46
CA PRO A 82 8.67 -4.72 -11.20
C PRO A 82 7.85 -4.60 -9.91
N LEU A 83 6.66 -5.19 -9.91
CA LEU A 83 5.79 -5.17 -8.74
C LEU A 83 6.47 -5.88 -7.56
N ALA A 84 7.14 -7.01 -7.83
CA ALA A 84 7.98 -7.74 -6.86
C ALA A 84 9.23 -8.31 -7.54
N VAL A 85 10.34 -8.38 -6.81
CA VAL A 85 11.59 -9.01 -7.26
C VAL A 85 12.04 -10.07 -6.26
N ASN A 86 12.84 -11.02 -6.75
CA ASN A 86 13.42 -12.09 -5.94
C ASN A 86 14.28 -11.50 -4.81
N ASN A 87 14.15 -12.03 -3.60
CA ASN A 87 14.98 -11.64 -2.45
C ASN A 87 16.49 -11.83 -2.69
N ALA A 88 16.90 -12.76 -3.57
CA ALA A 88 18.28 -12.96 -3.99
C ALA A 88 18.80 -11.82 -4.89
N ASP A 89 17.92 -11.15 -5.65
CA ASP A 89 18.27 -10.05 -6.55
C ASP A 89 18.20 -8.67 -5.88
N LYS A 90 17.56 -8.59 -4.68
CA LYS A 90 17.47 -7.34 -3.89
C LYS A 90 18.83 -6.77 -3.49
N ALA A 91 19.89 -7.60 -3.44
CA ALA A 91 21.22 -7.18 -3.00
C ALA A 91 22.07 -6.47 -4.07
N GLY A 92 21.57 -6.27 -5.30
CA GLY A 92 22.36 -5.69 -6.40
C GLY A 92 21.65 -4.66 -7.27
N ILE A 93 20.34 -4.48 -7.13
CA ILE A 93 19.56 -3.54 -7.93
C ILE A 93 19.52 -2.21 -7.17
N GLY A 94 20.51 -1.35 -7.44
CA GLY A 94 20.57 -0.01 -6.88
C GLY A 94 19.30 0.82 -7.18
N ALA A 95 19.12 1.93 -6.46
CA ALA A 95 17.96 2.83 -6.47
C ALA A 95 17.55 3.45 -7.84
N GLY A 96 18.14 2.99 -8.96
CA GLY A 96 17.81 3.41 -10.31
C GLY A 96 16.63 2.67 -10.95
N ILE A 97 16.14 1.57 -10.36
CA ILE A 97 14.99 0.78 -10.85
C ILE A 97 13.93 0.66 -9.72
N GLY A 98 13.49 1.80 -9.17
CA GLY A 98 12.49 1.84 -8.09
C GLY A 98 13.07 2.16 -6.71
N THR A 99 12.67 1.41 -5.68
CA THR A 99 13.24 1.53 -4.32
C THR A 99 14.65 0.93 -4.24
N GLY A 100 15.35 1.10 -3.11
CA GLY A 100 16.65 0.45 -2.87
C GLY A 100 16.64 -1.09 -2.92
N GLY A 101 15.47 -1.71 -3.08
CA GLY A 101 15.29 -3.15 -3.34
C GLY A 101 14.85 -3.50 -4.77
N GLY A 102 14.85 -2.56 -5.72
CA GLY A 102 14.52 -2.82 -7.13
C GLY A 102 13.03 -3.01 -7.46
N GLU A 103 12.14 -2.68 -6.52
CA GLU A 103 10.68 -2.82 -6.65
C GLU A 103 9.97 -1.47 -6.67
N ALA A 104 8.76 -1.44 -7.23
CA ALA A 104 7.89 -0.27 -7.17
C ALA A 104 7.57 0.15 -5.73
N PHE A 105 7.36 1.45 -5.49
CA PHE A 105 7.00 1.97 -4.17
C PHE A 105 5.66 1.39 -3.69
N ARG A 106 5.68 0.68 -2.54
CA ARG A 106 4.48 0.07 -1.94
C ARG A 106 3.94 0.80 -0.72
N ASN A 107 4.63 1.85 -0.28
CA ASN A 107 4.28 2.66 0.90
C ASN A 107 3.35 3.83 0.58
N GLY A 108 2.84 3.92 -0.66
CA GLY A 108 1.88 4.94 -1.09
C GLY A 108 0.44 4.46 -1.04
N ALA A 109 -0.48 5.37 -1.36
CA ALA A 109 -1.91 5.12 -1.47
C ALA A 109 -2.26 4.19 -2.64
N PHE A 110 -1.53 4.31 -3.75
CA PHE A 110 -1.88 3.62 -4.99
C PHE A 110 -0.66 3.03 -5.69
N ILE A 111 -0.85 1.91 -6.39
CA ILE A 111 0.12 1.37 -7.36
C ILE A 111 -0.62 1.07 -8.65
N LEU A 112 -0.15 1.63 -9.76
CA LEU A 112 -0.63 1.26 -11.09
C LEU A 112 0.11 0.00 -11.52
N ILE A 113 -0.61 -0.98 -12.07
CA ILE A 113 0.00 -2.21 -12.60
C ILE A 113 -0.43 -2.48 -14.03
N SER A 114 0.49 -3.01 -14.83
CA SER A 114 0.19 -3.61 -16.12
C SER A 114 -0.29 -5.06 -15.95
N LYS A 115 -0.72 -5.69 -17.06
CA LYS A 115 -0.82 -7.15 -17.09
C LYS A 115 0.58 -7.78 -17.05
N PRO A 116 0.71 -9.03 -16.60
CA PRO A 116 1.96 -9.79 -16.72
C PRO A 116 2.53 -9.74 -18.15
N GLY A 117 3.81 -9.37 -18.27
CA GLY A 117 4.52 -9.26 -19.54
C GLY A 117 4.25 -7.99 -20.35
N GLN A 118 3.38 -7.09 -19.86
CA GLN A 118 3.06 -5.80 -20.50
C GLN A 118 3.72 -4.63 -19.77
N ARG A 119 3.79 -3.47 -20.42
CA ARG A 119 4.37 -2.25 -19.85
C ARG A 119 3.31 -1.16 -19.68
N LEU A 120 3.34 -0.45 -18.55
CA LEU A 120 2.40 0.65 -18.26
C LEU A 120 2.44 1.75 -19.32
N LYS A 121 3.64 2.07 -19.84
CA LYS A 121 3.84 3.14 -20.82
C LYS A 121 3.24 2.86 -22.19
N THR A 122 3.15 1.59 -22.60
CA THR A 122 2.78 1.21 -23.98
C THR A 122 1.47 0.46 -24.06
N ASP A 123 1.18 -0.36 -23.06
CA ASP A 123 0.04 -1.28 -23.08
C ASP A 123 -1.11 -0.82 -22.16
N GLY A 124 -0.83 0.15 -21.27
CA GLY A 124 -1.80 0.77 -20.38
C GLY A 124 -1.88 0.12 -19.00
N ILE A 125 -2.91 0.53 -18.24
CA ILE A 125 -3.14 0.11 -16.86
C ILE A 125 -4.14 -1.05 -16.85
N ASP A 126 -3.77 -2.18 -16.23
CA ASP A 126 -4.68 -3.29 -15.99
C ASP A 126 -5.56 -3.04 -14.74
N ALA A 127 -4.90 -2.64 -13.66
CA ALA A 127 -5.54 -2.35 -12.39
C ALA A 127 -4.79 -1.25 -11.62
N VAL A 128 -5.55 -0.58 -10.75
CA VAL A 128 -5.04 0.33 -9.72
C VAL A 128 -5.14 -0.40 -8.40
N LEU A 129 -4.00 -0.74 -7.83
CA LEU A 129 -3.92 -1.29 -6.50
C LEU A 129 -4.12 -0.16 -5.48
N VAL A 130 -4.98 -0.38 -4.50
CA VAL A 130 -5.32 0.57 -3.44
C VAL A 130 -4.80 0.03 -2.11
N ASN A 131 -4.10 0.88 -1.37
CA ASN A 131 -3.56 0.52 -0.07
C ASN A 131 -4.70 0.21 0.91
N PRO A 132 -4.66 -0.92 1.65
CA PRO A 132 -5.67 -1.27 2.65
C PRO A 132 -5.95 -0.17 3.69
N ALA A 133 -4.99 0.70 3.99
CA ALA A 133 -5.17 1.83 4.91
C ALA A 133 -6.20 2.88 4.43
N ILE A 134 -6.61 2.83 3.15
CA ILE A 134 -7.59 3.71 2.53
C ILE A 134 -8.59 2.92 1.67
N GLU A 135 -8.82 1.63 1.97
CA GLU A 135 -9.70 0.78 1.17
C GLU A 135 -11.15 1.30 1.13
N GLU A 136 -11.56 2.10 2.12
CA GLU A 136 -12.88 2.74 2.15
C GLU A 136 -13.14 3.67 0.95
N LEU A 137 -12.09 4.12 0.25
CA LEU A 137 -12.23 4.96 -0.95
C LEU A 137 -12.60 4.18 -2.21
N ILE A 138 -12.44 2.85 -2.24
CA ILE A 138 -12.68 2.03 -3.44
C ILE A 138 -14.08 2.24 -4.05
N PRO A 139 -15.19 2.27 -3.27
CA PRO A 139 -16.53 2.50 -3.84
C PRO A 139 -16.63 3.82 -4.60
N ASP A 140 -16.09 4.91 -4.04
CA ASP A 140 -16.15 6.22 -4.67
C ASP A 140 -15.22 6.31 -5.88
N LEU A 141 -14.04 5.66 -5.82
CA LEU A 141 -13.13 5.51 -6.96
C LEU A 141 -13.83 4.78 -8.13
N LYS A 142 -14.53 3.68 -7.84
CA LYS A 142 -15.31 2.92 -8.83
C LYS A 142 -16.48 3.72 -9.39
N ALA A 143 -17.13 4.56 -8.59
CA ALA A 143 -18.19 5.43 -9.07
C ALA A 143 -17.64 6.50 -10.03
N ALA A 144 -16.45 7.06 -9.77
CA ALA A 144 -15.82 8.06 -10.62
C ALA A 144 -15.22 7.47 -11.91
N TYR A 145 -14.65 6.26 -11.83
CA TYR A 145 -13.99 5.55 -12.93
C TYR A 145 -14.49 4.10 -13.05
N PRO A 146 -15.71 3.89 -13.57
CA PRO A 146 -16.32 2.56 -13.65
C PRO A 146 -15.59 1.59 -14.59
N ASP A 147 -14.80 2.11 -15.53
CA ASP A 147 -14.01 1.32 -16.47
C ASP A 147 -12.64 0.89 -15.88
N THR A 148 -12.31 1.29 -14.64
CA THR A 148 -11.02 1.02 -14.00
C THR A 148 -11.14 -0.06 -12.91
N ASN A 149 -10.24 -1.04 -12.95
CA ASN A 149 -10.18 -2.09 -11.93
C ASN A 149 -9.44 -1.58 -10.70
N PHE A 150 -10.18 -1.28 -9.63
CA PHE A 150 -9.61 -0.98 -8.31
C PHE A 150 -9.57 -2.24 -7.45
N VAL A 151 -8.37 -2.61 -6.98
CA VAL A 151 -8.08 -3.83 -6.23
C VAL A 151 -7.30 -3.47 -4.96
N ALA A 152 -7.73 -3.94 -3.79
CA ALA A 152 -6.93 -3.74 -2.57
C ALA A 152 -5.63 -4.57 -2.60
N TYR A 153 -4.54 -4.11 -1.99
CA TYR A 153 -3.25 -4.82 -2.03
C TYR A 153 -3.35 -6.28 -1.60
N ASP A 154 -4.11 -6.53 -0.53
CA ASP A 154 -4.33 -7.85 0.05
C ASP A 154 -5.24 -8.76 -0.80
N LYS A 155 -5.90 -8.22 -1.83
CA LYS A 155 -6.75 -8.93 -2.78
C LYS A 155 -6.11 -9.09 -4.16
N LEU A 156 -4.85 -8.72 -4.31
CA LEU A 156 -4.13 -8.85 -5.59
C LEU A 156 -4.13 -10.30 -6.10
N ASN A 157 -3.94 -11.29 -5.23
CA ASN A 157 -3.94 -12.69 -5.64
C ASN A 157 -5.30 -13.16 -6.17
N ASP A 158 -6.41 -12.66 -5.61
CA ASP A 158 -7.75 -12.96 -6.13
C ASP A 158 -7.92 -12.43 -7.56
N HIS A 159 -7.44 -11.21 -7.82
CA HIS A 159 -7.44 -10.60 -9.15
C HIS A 159 -6.62 -11.42 -10.15
N LEU A 160 -5.40 -11.81 -9.77
CA LEU A 160 -4.52 -12.61 -10.62
C LEU A 160 -5.07 -14.02 -10.89
N LEU A 161 -5.72 -14.64 -9.89
CA LEU A 161 -6.39 -15.93 -10.07
C LEU A 161 -7.58 -15.81 -11.03
N ALA A 162 -8.40 -14.76 -10.89
CA ALA A 162 -9.54 -14.52 -11.77
C ALA A 162 -9.10 -14.29 -13.24
N GLN A 163 -7.90 -13.75 -13.45
CA GLN A 163 -7.28 -13.61 -14.76
C GLN A 163 -6.58 -14.88 -15.27
N GLY A 164 -6.48 -15.93 -14.47
CA GLY A 164 -5.73 -17.16 -14.80
C GLY A 164 -4.22 -16.97 -14.87
N THR A 165 -3.69 -15.92 -14.23
CA THR A 165 -2.25 -15.62 -14.17
C THR A 165 -1.52 -16.51 -13.18
N ILE A 166 -2.19 -16.87 -12.07
CA ILE A 166 -1.67 -17.79 -11.06
C ILE A 166 -2.55 -19.03 -10.97
N THR A 167 -1.95 -20.13 -10.51
CA THR A 167 -2.66 -21.37 -10.19
C THR A 167 -3.45 -21.25 -8.89
N LYS A 168 -4.36 -22.21 -8.65
CA LYS A 168 -5.14 -22.26 -7.40
C LYS A 168 -4.23 -22.54 -6.21
N GLU A 169 -3.20 -23.35 -6.40
CA GLU A 169 -2.23 -23.74 -5.38
C GLU A 169 -1.37 -22.55 -4.95
N GLU A 170 -0.90 -21.75 -5.91
CA GLU A 170 -0.21 -20.49 -5.64
C GLU A 170 -1.12 -19.50 -4.93
N HIS A 171 -2.35 -19.32 -5.43
CA HIS A 171 -3.34 -18.46 -4.80
C HIS A 171 -3.57 -18.81 -3.33
N GLN A 172 -3.77 -20.09 -3.01
CA GLN A 172 -3.96 -20.54 -1.63
C GLN A 172 -2.74 -20.23 -0.76
N THR A 173 -1.55 -20.53 -1.25
CA THR A 173 -0.29 -20.33 -0.52
C THR A 173 -0.07 -18.85 -0.17
N TYR A 174 -0.18 -17.97 -1.17
CA TYR A 174 0.10 -16.55 -0.98
C TYR A 174 -1.03 -15.85 -0.23
N SER A 175 -2.29 -16.22 -0.45
CA SER A 175 -3.42 -15.66 0.32
C SER A 175 -3.34 -16.01 1.80
N GLN A 176 -2.88 -17.22 2.15
CA GLN A 176 -2.64 -17.59 3.55
C GLN A 176 -1.54 -16.72 4.18
N GLN A 177 -0.43 -16.48 3.48
CA GLN A 177 0.64 -15.61 3.97
C GLN A 177 0.17 -14.17 4.15
N VAL A 178 -0.58 -13.62 3.18
CA VAL A 178 -1.18 -12.29 3.27
C VAL A 178 -2.10 -12.18 4.50
N ASN A 179 -2.95 -13.18 4.74
CA ASN A 179 -3.84 -13.20 5.90
C ASN A 179 -3.08 -13.25 7.22
N GLN A 180 -1.98 -14.01 7.29
CA GLN A 180 -1.11 -14.06 8.48
C GLN A 180 -0.45 -12.71 8.75
N ILE A 181 0.09 -12.06 7.72
CA ILE A 181 0.68 -10.72 7.85
C ILE A 181 -0.37 -9.70 8.28
N LYS A 182 -1.54 -9.69 7.63
CA LYS A 182 -2.64 -8.79 7.97
C LYS A 182 -3.07 -8.97 9.43
N ALA A 183 -3.20 -10.20 9.89
CA ALA A 183 -3.51 -10.49 11.30
C ALA A 183 -2.41 -10.01 12.25
N ALA A 184 -1.14 -10.18 11.90
CA ALA A 184 -0.02 -9.69 12.69
C ALA A 184 0.01 -8.15 12.78
N ILE A 185 -0.25 -7.45 11.67
CA ILE A 185 -0.36 -5.99 11.62
C ILE A 185 -1.46 -5.49 12.56
N ILE A 186 -2.67 -6.06 12.43
CA ILE A 186 -3.82 -5.69 13.27
C ILE A 186 -3.53 -5.98 14.75
N THR A 187 -2.93 -7.14 15.04
CA THR A 187 -2.58 -7.52 16.41
C THR A 187 -1.55 -6.56 17.00
N ALA A 188 -0.52 -6.18 16.26
CA ALA A 188 0.49 -5.22 16.70
C ALA A 188 -0.12 -3.84 16.97
N ALA A 189 -1.03 -3.38 16.10
CA ALA A 189 -1.75 -2.12 16.30
C ALA A 189 -2.61 -2.14 17.58
N CYS A 190 -3.36 -3.23 17.81
CA CYS A 190 -4.20 -3.40 19.00
C CYS A 190 -3.43 -3.67 20.30
N ALA A 191 -2.21 -4.21 20.22
CA ALA A 191 -1.35 -4.50 21.37
C ALA A 191 -0.59 -3.27 21.88
N THR A 192 -0.73 -2.10 21.25
CA THR A 192 -0.19 -0.84 21.76
C THR A 192 -1.06 -0.38 22.94
N PRO A 193 -0.60 -0.44 24.20
CA PRO A 193 -1.36 0.15 25.29
C PRO A 193 -1.46 1.66 25.06
N ALA A 194 -2.69 2.18 25.07
CA ALA A 194 -2.90 3.56 25.47
C ALA A 194 -2.36 3.70 26.90
N THR A 195 -1.60 4.76 27.18
CA THR A 195 -0.87 5.12 28.42
C THR A 195 0.52 4.46 28.60
N GLY A 196 1.57 5.19 29.00
CA GLY A 196 1.59 6.49 29.65
C GLY A 196 2.89 7.27 29.44
N GLU A 197 2.83 8.55 29.79
CA GLU A 197 3.97 9.42 30.02
C GLU A 197 5.12 8.64 30.67
N ALA A 198 6.31 8.76 30.08
CA ALA A 198 7.52 8.47 30.85
C ALA A 198 7.49 9.36 32.10
N PRO A 199 7.63 8.81 33.32
CA PRO A 199 7.78 9.65 34.49
C PRO A 199 9.01 10.54 34.26
N LEU A 200 8.83 11.84 34.45
CA LEU A 200 9.92 12.80 34.41
C LEU A 200 11.05 12.30 35.33
N PRO A 201 12.33 12.49 34.94
CA PRO A 201 13.45 12.04 35.75
C PRO A 201 13.45 12.79 37.08
N GLY A 202 12.97 12.15 38.16
CA GLY A 202 12.94 12.77 39.48
C GLY A 202 11.99 12.16 40.52
N GLU A 203 10.97 11.39 40.16
CA GLU A 203 10.09 10.76 41.16
C GLU A 203 10.59 9.38 41.57
N GLN A 204 11.21 9.35 42.75
CA GLN A 204 11.67 8.15 43.42
C GLN A 204 10.46 7.36 43.92
N LEU A 205 10.29 6.13 43.42
CA LEU A 205 9.30 5.19 43.93
C LEU A 205 9.46 5.02 45.46
N PRO A 206 8.37 5.08 46.24
CA PRO A 206 8.45 4.84 47.68
C PRO A 206 8.98 3.43 47.94
N PRO A 207 9.87 3.23 48.94
CA PRO A 207 10.42 1.92 49.22
C PRO A 207 9.31 0.93 49.63
N PRO A 208 9.47 -0.36 49.30
CA PRO A 208 8.49 -1.37 49.67
C PRO A 208 8.36 -1.49 51.19
N PRO A 209 7.17 -1.84 51.71
CA PRO A 209 6.95 -2.00 53.14
C PRO A 209 7.80 -3.14 53.68
N VAL A 210 8.50 -2.87 54.80
CA VAL A 210 9.28 -3.86 55.55
C VAL A 210 8.30 -4.79 56.28
N GLU A 211 8.29 -6.07 55.92
CA GLU A 211 7.61 -7.09 56.73
C GLU A 211 8.40 -7.31 58.03
N ILE A 212 7.78 -6.95 59.15
CA ILE A 212 8.29 -7.26 60.49
C ILE A 212 7.93 -8.71 60.80
N ILE A 213 8.93 -9.60 60.73
CA ILE A 213 8.82 -10.96 61.25
C ILE A 213 9.03 -10.88 62.77
N ILE A 214 7.96 -11.02 63.54
CA ILE A 214 8.02 -11.27 64.99
C ILE A 214 8.24 -12.77 65.17
N GLN A 215 9.37 -13.17 65.76
CA GLN A 215 9.58 -14.49 66.37
C GLN A 215 9.44 -14.40 67.88
#